data_AF-A0A0N4YZD0-F1
#
_entry.id   AF-A0A0N4YZD0-F1
#
_cell.length_a   1.000
_cell.length_b   1.000
_cell.length_c   1.000
_cell.angle_alpha   90.00
_cell.angle_beta   90.00
_cell.angle_gamma   90.00
#
_symmetry.space_group_name_H-M   'P 1'
#
loop_
_entity.id
_entity.type
_entity.pdbx_description
1 polymer ?
#
loop_
_entity_poly.entity_id
_entity_poly.type
_entity_poly.pdbx_seq_one_letter_code
_entity_poly.pdbx_strand_id
1 'polypeptide(L)'
;MSTCKQNGLYDGIIYVMNKALNDYLSPLEEMLTDVSSFASHEVMSDSEVERGNRLLLYLHCCLAGHAYPYGTLPPDQLCTVPTHVYRCITSLKGKDGLSSGVSYPYLRILLLFDAQQVCISCDRFDNYFYTKLILSSPMLFERALMLPSFKIGRLAVELRNESALTHFLLLITQLVDAAGVVTPVEIVENVVVTLMRMKLQNSSAEFAVVGTLRAVPQIDRGAVLRMASSPMR
;
A
#
# COMPACT_ATOMS: atom_id res chain seq x y z
N MET A 1 27.92 2.29 10.43
CA MET A 1 27.29 1.86 9.15
C MET A 1 28.20 0.81 8.53
N SER A 2 27.70 -0.39 8.21
CA SER A 2 28.55 -1.49 7.73
C SER A 2 28.99 -1.27 6.28
N THR A 3 30.21 -1.68 5.96
CA THR A 3 30.86 -1.59 4.63
C THR A 3 30.01 -2.20 3.50
N CYS A 4 29.11 -3.13 3.81
CA CYS A 4 28.20 -3.76 2.85
C CYS A 4 27.12 -2.79 2.31
N LYS A 5 26.66 -1.82 3.11
CA LYS A 5 25.73 -0.76 2.67
C LYS A 5 26.33 0.14 1.60
N GLN A 6 27.59 0.53 1.81
CA GLN A 6 28.29 1.47 0.92
C GLN A 6 28.65 0.83 -0.43
N ASN A 7 28.68 -0.50 -0.52
CA ASN A 7 29.05 -1.24 -1.72
C ASN A 7 27.87 -1.92 -2.42
N GLY A 8 26.62 -1.59 -2.06
CA GLY A 8 25.43 -2.13 -2.73
C GLY A 8 25.14 -3.61 -2.46
N LEU A 9 25.75 -4.23 -1.44
CA LEU A 9 25.57 -5.66 -1.09
C LEU A 9 24.27 -5.92 -0.29
N TYR A 10 23.21 -5.19 -0.59
CA TYR A 10 21.94 -5.24 0.12
C TYR A 10 21.31 -6.63 0.10
N ASP A 11 21.40 -7.34 -1.03
CA ASP A 11 20.85 -8.70 -1.15
C ASP A 11 21.55 -9.69 -0.21
N GLY A 12 22.85 -9.53 0.03
CA GLY A 12 23.59 -10.36 0.98
C GLY A 12 23.17 -10.10 2.42
N ILE A 13 22.97 -8.83 2.79
CA ILE A 13 22.46 -8.46 4.13
C ILE A 13 21.05 -9.03 4.32
N ILE A 14 20.15 -8.81 3.35
CA ILE A 14 18.79 -9.32 3.39
C ILE A 14 18.78 -10.84 3.53
N TYR A 15 19.63 -11.54 2.77
CA TYR A 15 19.73 -12.99 2.84
C TYR A 15 20.12 -13.47 4.24
N VAL A 16 21.14 -12.85 4.85
CA VAL A 16 21.59 -13.21 6.20
C VAL A 16 20.51 -12.89 7.24
N MET A 17 19.89 -11.69 7.18
CA MET A 17 18.81 -11.31 8.10
C MET A 17 17.63 -12.29 8.01
N ASN A 18 17.18 -12.60 6.80
CA ASN A 18 16.00 -13.44 6.59
C ASN A 18 16.27 -14.91 6.89
N LYS A 19 17.39 -15.47 6.43
CA LYS A 19 17.68 -16.91 6.55
C LYS A 19 18.37 -17.30 7.85
N ALA A 20 19.30 -16.49 8.34
CA ALA A 20 20.06 -16.84 9.54
C ALA A 20 19.38 -16.30 10.81
N LEU A 21 18.83 -15.08 10.75
CA LEU A 21 18.23 -14.44 11.93
C LEU A 21 16.70 -14.50 11.96
N ASN A 22 16.06 -14.93 10.87
CA ASN A 22 14.61 -14.89 10.71
C ASN A 22 14.02 -13.48 10.93
N ASP A 23 14.80 -12.44 10.65
CA ASP A 23 14.42 -11.05 10.80
C ASP A 23 14.14 -10.42 9.44
N TYR A 24 12.85 -10.27 9.15
CA TYR A 24 12.36 -9.67 7.90
C TYR A 24 12.05 -8.18 8.04
N LEU A 25 12.02 -7.64 9.27
CA LEU A 25 11.59 -6.27 9.55
C LEU A 25 12.77 -5.29 9.56
N SER A 26 13.91 -5.68 10.14
CA SER A 26 15.11 -4.84 10.12
C SER A 26 15.55 -4.43 8.71
N PRO A 27 15.67 -5.35 7.71
CA PRO A 27 15.99 -4.95 6.34
C PRO A 27 14.90 -4.06 5.72
N LEU A 28 13.62 -4.32 6.01
CA LEU A 28 12.51 -3.51 5.52
C LEU A 28 12.57 -2.06 6.01
N GLU A 29 12.71 -1.87 7.32
CA GLU A 29 12.78 -0.54 7.95
C GLU A 29 13.98 0.26 7.47
N GLU A 30 15.10 -0.44 7.24
CA GLU A 30 16.31 0.16 6.68
C GLU A 30 16.08 0.67 5.25
N MET A 31 15.48 -0.16 4.39
CA MET A 31 15.14 0.24 3.02
C MET A 31 14.07 1.36 2.99
N LEU A 32 13.11 1.33 3.92
CA LEU A 32 12.12 2.42 4.06
C LEU A 32 12.77 3.74 4.47
N THR A 33 13.74 3.70 5.39
CA THR A 33 14.51 4.88 5.78
C THR A 33 15.31 5.42 4.60
N ASP A 34 15.87 4.53 3.79
CA ASP A 34 16.62 4.86 2.60
C ASP A 34 15.76 5.58 1.55
N VAL A 35 14.60 4.99 1.21
CA VAL A 35 13.62 5.52 0.26
C VAL A 35 12.96 6.80 0.74
N SER A 36 12.84 7.01 2.06
CA SER A 36 12.25 8.23 2.62
C SER A 36 12.97 9.51 2.20
N SER A 37 14.27 9.41 1.86
CA SER A 37 15.08 10.56 1.43
C SER A 37 14.73 11.08 0.04
N PHE A 38 14.12 10.25 -0.81
CA PHE A 38 13.84 10.58 -2.22
C PHE A 38 12.41 10.26 -2.67
N ALA A 39 11.56 9.68 -1.81
CA ALA A 39 10.20 9.27 -2.17
C ALA A 39 9.31 10.41 -2.69
N SER A 40 9.64 11.66 -2.38
CA SER A 40 8.90 12.85 -2.83
C SER A 40 9.58 13.62 -3.96
N HIS A 41 10.66 13.09 -4.54
CA HIS A 41 11.34 13.71 -5.68
C HIS A 41 10.44 13.62 -6.94
N GLU A 42 10.23 14.74 -7.63
CA GLU A 42 9.49 14.75 -8.89
C GLU A 42 10.24 14.00 -10.00
N VAL A 43 11.58 14.06 -9.97
CA VAL A 43 12.46 13.34 -10.91
C VAL A 43 13.48 12.57 -10.10
N MET A 44 13.53 11.27 -10.34
CA MET A 44 14.43 10.35 -9.65
C MET A 44 15.54 9.90 -10.60
N SER A 45 16.74 9.72 -10.07
CA SER A 45 17.84 9.06 -10.77
C SER A 45 17.58 7.55 -10.93
N ASP A 46 18.20 6.93 -11.92
CA ASP A 46 18.15 5.46 -12.11
C ASP A 46 18.52 4.70 -10.82
N SER A 47 19.45 5.24 -10.04
CA SER A 47 19.88 4.63 -8.77
C SER A 47 18.80 4.68 -7.68
N GLU A 48 18.04 5.77 -7.60
CA GLU A 48 16.94 5.91 -6.63
C GLU A 48 15.76 5.04 -7.03
N VAL A 49 15.45 4.98 -8.33
CA VAL A 49 14.43 4.08 -8.90
C VAL A 49 14.79 2.62 -8.62
N GLU A 50 16.03 2.21 -8.83
CA GLU A 50 16.49 0.84 -8.53
C GLU A 50 16.30 0.52 -7.04
N ARG A 51 16.72 1.42 -6.14
CA ARG A 51 16.61 1.24 -4.69
C ARG A 51 15.15 1.12 -4.23
N GLY A 52 14.28 1.99 -4.74
CA GLY A 52 12.85 1.95 -4.44
C GLY A 52 12.16 0.72 -5.03
N ASN A 53 12.49 0.31 -6.26
CA ASN A 53 11.97 -0.92 -6.86
C ASN A 53 12.42 -2.17 -6.09
N ARG A 54 13.65 -2.19 -5.56
CA ARG A 54 14.12 -3.26 -4.68
C ARG A 54 13.30 -3.33 -3.39
N LEU A 55 12.97 -2.17 -2.78
CA LEU A 55 12.07 -2.11 -1.62
C LEU A 55 10.69 -2.68 -1.95
N LEU A 56 10.09 -2.27 -3.08
CA LEU A 56 8.78 -2.76 -3.48
C LEU A 56 8.79 -4.26 -3.75
N LEU A 57 9.82 -4.78 -4.43
CA LEU A 57 9.98 -6.22 -4.65
C LEU A 57 10.09 -6.97 -3.32
N TYR A 58 10.91 -6.48 -2.39
CA TYR A 58 11.04 -7.06 -1.05
C TYR A 58 9.71 -7.10 -0.30
N LEU A 59 8.99 -5.96 -0.31
CA LEU A 59 7.68 -5.83 0.31
C LEU A 59 6.67 -6.80 -0.31
N HIS A 60 6.64 -6.89 -1.64
CA HIS A 60 5.75 -7.76 -2.40
C HIS A 60 5.99 -9.23 -2.06
N CYS A 61 7.24 -9.68 -2.07
CA CYS A 61 7.61 -11.05 -1.69
C CYS A 61 7.12 -11.36 -0.26
N CYS A 62 7.42 -10.46 0.69
CA CYS A 62 7.04 -10.67 2.08
C CYS A 62 5.52 -10.72 2.29
N LEU A 63 4.75 -9.82 1.66
CA LEU A 63 3.30 -9.76 1.77
C LEU A 63 2.60 -10.94 1.07
N ALA A 64 3.20 -11.47 0.00
CA ALA A 64 2.72 -12.65 -0.70
C ALA A 64 3.14 -13.97 -0.03
N GLY A 65 3.88 -13.95 1.08
CA GLY A 65 4.38 -15.16 1.74
C GLY A 65 5.53 -15.87 1.00
N HIS A 66 6.27 -15.14 0.17
CA HIS A 66 7.41 -15.64 -0.60
C HIS A 66 8.74 -15.21 0.01
N ALA A 67 9.78 -16.01 -0.21
CA ALA A 67 11.14 -15.62 0.15
C ALA A 67 11.67 -14.61 -0.88
N TYR A 68 12.37 -13.58 -0.40
CA TYR A 68 13.07 -12.66 -1.29
C TYR A 68 14.44 -13.24 -1.72
N PRO A 69 14.88 -13.02 -2.97
CA PRO A 69 14.09 -12.47 -4.09
C PRO A 69 13.25 -13.55 -4.79
N TYR A 70 13.54 -14.82 -4.53
CA TYR A 70 12.81 -15.98 -5.06
C TYR A 70 12.72 -17.10 -4.03
N GLY A 71 11.72 -17.95 -4.20
CA GLY A 71 11.46 -19.12 -3.37
C GLY A 71 10.32 -18.91 -2.38
N THR A 72 10.20 -19.84 -1.44
CA THR A 72 9.06 -19.91 -0.51
C THR A 72 9.56 -19.74 0.92
N LEU A 73 8.74 -19.09 1.75
CA LEU A 73 9.01 -19.03 3.19
C LEU A 73 8.82 -20.42 3.83
N PRO A 74 9.54 -20.71 4.94
CA PRO A 74 9.24 -21.85 5.79
C PRO A 74 7.77 -21.87 6.23
N PRO A 75 7.16 -23.05 6.46
CA PRO A 75 5.75 -23.17 6.80
C PRO A 75 5.36 -22.35 8.05
N ASP A 76 6.26 -22.27 9.02
CA ASP A 76 6.09 -21.53 10.28
C ASP A 76 6.05 -20.00 10.07
N GLN A 77 6.60 -19.54 8.94
CA GLN A 77 6.75 -18.12 8.60
C GLN A 77 5.71 -17.63 7.59
N LEU A 78 5.03 -18.55 6.89
CA LEU A 78 4.07 -18.25 5.82
C LEU A 78 2.96 -17.27 6.27
N CYS A 79 2.46 -17.39 7.50
CA CYS A 79 1.45 -16.46 8.02
C CYS A 79 2.05 -15.31 8.84
N THR A 80 3.16 -15.58 9.53
CA THR A 80 3.78 -14.65 10.47
C THR A 80 4.45 -13.48 9.76
N VAL A 81 5.23 -13.75 8.71
CA VAL A 81 6.00 -12.71 7.99
C VAL A 81 5.08 -11.71 7.30
N PRO A 82 4.08 -12.12 6.47
CA PRO A 82 3.15 -11.15 5.87
C PRO A 82 2.46 -10.28 6.92
N THR A 83 1.99 -10.90 8.01
CA THR A 83 1.26 -10.20 9.08
C THR A 83 2.16 -9.18 9.79
N HIS A 84 3.39 -9.55 10.12
CA HIS A 84 4.35 -8.66 10.78
C HIS A 84 4.78 -7.51 9.87
N VAL A 85 5.06 -7.80 8.60
CA VAL A 85 5.45 -6.80 7.59
C VAL A 85 4.31 -5.82 7.36
N TYR A 86 3.08 -6.32 7.21
CA TYR A 86 1.89 -5.49 7.08
C TYR A 86 1.65 -4.59 8.31
N ARG A 87 1.83 -5.13 9.53
CA ARG A 87 1.76 -4.34 10.77
C ARG A 87 2.85 -3.28 10.85
N CYS A 88 4.06 -3.59 10.37
CA CYS A 88 5.17 -2.65 10.32
C CYS A 88 4.82 -1.45 9.41
N ILE A 89 4.49 -1.70 8.14
CA ILE A 89 4.19 -0.61 7.19
C ILE A 89 2.98 0.23 7.61
N THR A 90 2.02 -0.37 8.32
CA THR A 90 0.82 0.31 8.83
C THR A 90 0.92 0.70 10.31
N SER A 91 2.13 0.74 10.86
CA SER A 91 2.41 1.23 12.21
C SER A 91 2.11 2.72 12.29
N LEU A 92 1.40 3.13 13.34
CA LEU A 92 1.00 4.53 13.52
C LEU A 92 2.23 5.47 13.65
N LYS A 93 3.31 5.01 14.27
CA LYS A 93 4.46 5.85 14.65
C LYS A 93 5.80 5.41 14.05
N GLY A 94 5.82 4.34 13.25
CA GLY A 94 7.06 3.71 12.78
C GLY A 94 7.92 3.15 13.93
N LYS A 95 9.19 2.88 13.66
CA LYS A 95 10.15 2.28 14.62
C LYS A 95 10.48 3.20 15.80
N ASP A 96 10.64 4.50 15.57
CA ASP A 96 11.21 5.42 16.57
C ASP A 96 10.19 6.12 17.46
N GLY A 97 8.89 5.89 17.27
CA GLY A 97 7.83 6.17 18.24
C GLY A 97 7.58 7.62 18.70
N LEU A 98 8.45 8.58 18.38
CA LEU A 98 8.52 9.86 19.14
C LEU A 98 8.78 11.12 18.29
N SER A 99 9.08 11.04 16.99
CA SER A 99 9.73 12.19 16.31
C SER A 99 9.01 12.83 15.13
N SER A 100 8.00 12.21 14.51
CA SER A 100 7.49 12.71 13.22
C SER A 100 6.17 13.48 13.29
N GLY A 101 5.36 13.37 14.35
CA GLY A 101 4.02 14.00 14.40
C GLY A 101 3.05 13.53 13.32
N VAL A 102 3.47 12.61 12.44
CA VAL A 102 2.74 12.13 11.27
C VAL A 102 2.33 10.68 11.49
N SER A 103 1.06 10.39 11.24
CA SER A 103 0.52 9.02 11.32
C SER A 103 0.97 8.18 10.12
N TYR A 104 1.32 6.91 10.35
CA TYR A 104 1.67 5.95 9.30
C TYR A 104 2.86 6.37 8.41
N PRO A 105 4.05 6.65 8.98
CA PRO A 105 5.18 7.19 8.23
C PRO A 105 5.62 6.29 7.07
N TYR A 106 5.68 4.97 7.28
CA TYR A 106 6.13 4.03 6.24
C TYR A 106 5.13 3.91 5.09
N LEU A 107 3.84 3.80 5.38
CA LEU A 107 2.82 3.77 4.34
C LEU A 107 2.80 5.06 3.53
N ARG A 108 3.06 6.23 4.15
CA ARG A 108 3.18 7.50 3.42
C ARG A 108 4.36 7.51 2.45
N ILE A 109 5.55 7.05 2.90
CA ILE A 109 6.74 6.94 2.03
C ILE A 109 6.42 6.05 0.83
N LEU A 110 5.82 4.89 1.08
CA LEU A 110 5.45 3.93 0.05
C LEU A 110 4.44 4.51 -0.95
N LEU A 111 3.38 5.17 -0.48
CA LEU A 111 2.36 5.78 -1.35
C LEU A 111 2.90 6.97 -2.16
N LEU A 112 3.88 7.71 -1.62
CA LEU A 112 4.55 8.79 -2.35
C LEU A 112 5.47 8.24 -3.44
N PHE A 113 6.20 7.16 -3.14
CA PHE A 113 7.12 6.53 -4.08
C PHE A 113 6.38 5.82 -5.23
N ASP A 114 5.46 4.90 -4.91
CA ASP A 114 4.67 4.18 -5.92
C ASP A 114 3.35 3.66 -5.31
N ALA A 115 2.30 4.46 -5.43
CA ALA A 115 0.99 4.08 -4.93
C ALA A 115 0.39 2.84 -5.64
N GLN A 116 0.72 2.62 -6.91
CA GLN A 116 0.18 1.50 -7.68
C GLN A 116 0.68 0.18 -7.11
N GLN A 117 2.00 0.04 -7.00
CA GLN A 117 2.64 -1.18 -6.53
C GLN A 117 2.29 -1.49 -5.07
N VAL A 118 2.09 -0.44 -4.27
CA VAL A 118 1.65 -0.58 -2.87
C VAL A 118 0.22 -1.09 -2.79
N CYS A 119 -0.71 -0.53 -3.56
CA CYS A 119 -2.10 -1.01 -3.61
C CYS A 119 -2.15 -2.47 -4.08
N ILE A 120 -1.40 -2.84 -5.12
CA ILE A 120 -1.31 -4.23 -5.62
C ILE A 120 -0.74 -5.17 -4.55
N SER A 121 0.29 -4.74 -3.83
CA SER A 121 0.90 -5.58 -2.80
C SER A 121 -0.02 -5.77 -1.58
N CYS A 122 -0.82 -4.77 -1.24
CA CYS A 122 -1.85 -4.87 -0.22
C CYS A 122 -3.03 -5.75 -0.66
N ASP A 123 -3.51 -5.63 -1.91
CA ASP A 123 -4.53 -6.53 -2.46
C ASP A 123 -4.11 -8.00 -2.36
N ARG A 124 -2.87 -8.29 -2.76
CA ARG A 124 -2.33 -9.64 -2.69
C ARG A 124 -2.21 -10.15 -1.25
N PHE A 125 -1.83 -9.29 -0.31
CA PHE A 125 -1.84 -9.62 1.12
C PHE A 125 -3.26 -9.95 1.58
N ASP A 126 -4.24 -9.12 1.23
CA ASP A 126 -5.64 -9.32 1.57
C ASP A 126 -6.17 -10.63 1.00
N ASN A 127 -5.86 -10.96 -0.25
CA ASN A 127 -6.24 -12.23 -0.88
C ASN A 127 -5.53 -13.45 -0.24
N TYR A 128 -4.24 -13.33 0.05
CA TYR A 128 -3.45 -14.36 0.74
C TYR A 128 -4.01 -14.62 2.15
N PHE A 129 -4.27 -13.55 2.90
CA PHE A 129 -4.81 -13.59 4.24
C PHE A 129 -6.25 -14.10 4.25
N TYR A 130 -7.10 -13.64 3.32
CA TYR A 130 -8.47 -14.10 3.08
C TYR A 130 -8.52 -15.62 2.92
N THR A 131 -7.72 -16.16 2.01
CA THR A 131 -7.71 -17.60 1.70
C THR A 131 -7.33 -18.43 2.93
N LYS A 132 -6.35 -17.98 3.72
CA LYS A 132 -5.92 -18.65 4.95
C LYS A 132 -6.91 -18.49 6.11
N LEU A 133 -7.50 -17.31 6.27
CA LEU A 133 -8.38 -16.97 7.40
C LEU A 133 -9.74 -17.65 7.28
N ILE A 134 -10.35 -17.71 6.09
CA ILE A 134 -11.63 -18.39 5.88
C ILE A 134 -11.53 -19.88 6.20
N LEU A 135 -10.42 -20.51 5.83
CA LEU A 135 -10.15 -21.90 6.19
C LEU A 135 -10.04 -22.11 7.71
N SER A 136 -9.72 -21.06 8.46
CA SER A 136 -9.43 -21.15 9.90
C SER A 136 -10.57 -20.63 10.79
N SER A 137 -11.26 -19.55 10.44
CA SER A 137 -12.31 -18.89 11.23
C SER A 137 -13.08 -17.80 10.44
N PRO A 138 -14.29 -18.10 9.91
CA PRO A 138 -15.07 -17.14 9.11
C PRO A 138 -15.59 -15.91 9.88
N MET A 139 -15.61 -15.94 11.22
CA MET A 139 -16.05 -14.80 12.05
C MET A 139 -15.04 -13.65 12.17
N LEU A 140 -13.76 -13.88 11.87
CA LEU A 140 -12.72 -12.82 11.85
C LEU A 140 -12.71 -12.02 10.53
N PHE A 141 -13.52 -12.46 9.56
CA PHE A 141 -13.58 -11.97 8.19
C PHE A 141 -13.90 -10.47 8.08
N GLU A 142 -14.99 -10.02 8.71
CA GLU A 142 -15.46 -8.63 8.59
C GLU A 142 -14.48 -7.60 9.17
N ARG A 143 -13.67 -7.98 10.16
CA ARG A 143 -12.71 -7.06 10.79
C ARG A 143 -11.34 -7.03 10.11
N ALA A 144 -10.97 -8.08 9.37
CA ALA A 144 -9.62 -8.25 8.84
C ALA A 144 -9.38 -7.50 7.51
N LEU A 145 -10.33 -7.55 6.57
CA LEU A 145 -10.21 -6.92 5.24
C LEU A 145 -10.43 -5.40 5.25
N MET A 146 -11.09 -4.90 6.29
CA MET A 146 -11.48 -3.49 6.37
C MET A 146 -10.35 -2.56 6.83
N LEU A 147 -9.38 -3.07 7.58
CA LEU A 147 -8.34 -2.22 8.18
C LEU A 147 -7.31 -1.69 7.15
N PRO A 148 -6.85 -2.49 6.17
CA PRO A 148 -5.80 -2.07 5.25
C PRO A 148 -6.21 -1.03 4.22
N SER A 149 -7.25 -1.32 3.45
CA SER A 149 -7.82 -0.41 2.46
C SER A 149 -8.23 0.92 3.11
N PHE A 150 -8.84 0.88 4.29
CA PHE A 150 -9.23 2.09 5.05
C PHE A 150 -8.05 3.02 5.36
N LYS A 151 -6.91 2.47 5.80
CA LYS A 151 -5.71 3.27 6.07
C LYS A 151 -5.13 3.89 4.80
N ILE A 152 -5.10 3.13 3.71
CA ILE A 152 -4.60 3.62 2.40
C ILE A 152 -5.49 4.76 1.90
N GLY A 153 -6.81 4.59 1.89
CA GLY A 153 -7.75 5.60 1.40
C GLY A 153 -7.68 6.89 2.21
N ARG A 154 -7.61 6.81 3.54
CA ARG A 154 -7.43 7.99 4.40
C ARG A 154 -6.11 8.72 4.11
N LEU A 155 -5.00 7.99 4.02
CA LEU A 155 -3.70 8.58 3.73
C LEU A 155 -3.65 9.18 2.33
N ALA A 156 -4.28 8.55 1.33
CA ALA A 156 -4.36 9.09 -0.01
C ALA A 156 -5.06 10.46 -0.04
N VAL A 157 -6.15 10.62 0.72
CA VAL A 157 -6.85 11.90 0.91
C VAL A 157 -5.96 12.92 1.62
N GLU A 158 -5.29 12.53 2.70
CA GLU A 158 -4.37 13.40 3.45
C GLU A 158 -3.18 13.88 2.61
N LEU A 159 -2.62 13.00 1.77
CA LEU A 159 -1.50 13.31 0.88
C LEU A 159 -1.92 14.15 -0.34
N ARG A 160 -3.21 14.18 -0.70
CA ARG A 160 -3.73 14.80 -1.93
C ARG A 160 -2.93 14.39 -3.18
N ASN A 161 -2.53 13.12 -3.23
CA ASN A 161 -1.74 12.58 -4.32
C ASN A 161 -2.67 11.90 -5.34
N GLU A 162 -2.67 12.37 -6.59
CA GLU A 162 -3.56 11.86 -7.66
C GLU A 162 -3.36 10.35 -7.88
N SER A 163 -2.11 9.88 -7.89
CA SER A 163 -1.79 8.46 -8.08
C SER A 163 -2.32 7.62 -6.91
N ALA A 164 -2.13 8.05 -5.67
CA ALA A 164 -2.63 7.35 -4.50
C ALA A 164 -4.17 7.25 -4.46
N LEU A 165 -4.86 8.36 -4.78
CA LEU A 165 -6.31 8.39 -4.87
C LEU A 165 -6.81 7.46 -5.98
N THR A 166 -6.21 7.52 -7.17
CA THR A 166 -6.60 6.71 -8.34
C THR A 166 -6.41 5.22 -8.07
N HIS A 167 -5.25 4.81 -7.59
CA HIS A 167 -4.96 3.38 -7.36
C HIS A 167 -5.74 2.81 -6.18
N PHE A 168 -6.08 3.63 -5.18
CA PHE A 168 -7.03 3.23 -4.14
C PHE A 168 -8.43 2.94 -4.71
N LEU A 169 -8.95 3.79 -5.61
CA LEU A 169 -10.25 3.56 -6.24
C LEU A 169 -10.26 2.28 -7.10
N LEU A 170 -9.18 2.03 -7.84
CA LEU A 170 -9.01 0.79 -8.61
C LEU A 170 -8.99 -0.44 -7.69
N LEU A 171 -8.25 -0.37 -6.58
CA LEU A 171 -8.23 -1.42 -5.56
C LEU A 171 -9.63 -1.69 -5.01
N ILE A 172 -10.37 -0.65 -4.62
CA ILE A 172 -11.74 -0.82 -4.11
C ILE A 172 -12.64 -1.47 -5.15
N THR A 173 -12.57 -1.04 -6.41
CA THR A 173 -13.37 -1.63 -7.50
C THR A 173 -13.10 -3.13 -7.62
N GLN A 174 -11.84 -3.56 -7.55
CA GLN A 174 -11.45 -4.97 -7.59
C GLN A 174 -11.95 -5.75 -6.35
N LEU A 175 -11.87 -5.15 -5.17
CA LEU A 175 -12.33 -5.76 -3.93
C LEU A 175 -13.85 -5.90 -3.85
N VAL A 176 -14.61 -4.98 -4.45
CA VAL A 176 -16.08 -5.10 -4.52
C VAL A 176 -16.48 -6.32 -5.36
N ASP A 177 -15.79 -6.53 -6.47
CA ASP A 177 -16.04 -7.68 -7.36
C ASP A 177 -15.69 -9.01 -6.67
N ALA A 178 -14.76 -9.00 -5.70
CA ALA A 178 -14.47 -10.12 -4.82
C ALA A 178 -15.55 -10.25 -3.73
N ALA A 179 -16.51 -11.15 -3.94
CA ALA A 179 -17.70 -11.33 -3.10
C ALA A 179 -17.44 -11.25 -1.56
N GLY A 180 -18.15 -10.34 -0.89
CA GLY A 180 -18.26 -10.31 0.58
C GLY A 180 -17.55 -9.15 1.29
N VAL A 181 -16.87 -8.24 0.57
CA VAL A 181 -16.22 -7.08 1.19
C VAL A 181 -17.20 -5.92 1.37
N VAL A 182 -17.37 -5.45 2.61
CA VAL A 182 -18.13 -4.22 2.90
C VAL A 182 -17.30 -3.03 2.42
N THR A 183 -17.85 -2.17 1.57
CA THR A 183 -17.10 -1.00 1.09
C THR A 183 -17.16 0.15 2.10
N PRO A 184 -16.03 0.81 2.41
CA PRO A 184 -16.04 1.99 3.28
C PRO A 184 -16.52 3.22 2.51
N VAL A 185 -17.84 3.30 2.25
CA VAL A 185 -18.47 4.30 1.37
C VAL A 185 -17.99 5.72 1.68
N GLU A 186 -17.93 6.12 2.96
CA GLU A 186 -17.49 7.46 3.36
C GLU A 186 -16.05 7.80 2.90
N ILE A 187 -15.11 6.86 3.00
CA ILE A 187 -13.74 7.08 2.50
C ILE A 187 -13.74 7.16 0.97
N VAL A 188 -14.47 6.26 0.33
CA VAL A 188 -14.53 6.21 -1.14
C VAL A 188 -15.11 7.52 -1.67
N GLU A 189 -16.17 8.04 -1.06
CA GLU A 189 -16.73 9.36 -1.38
C GLU A 189 -15.71 10.47 -1.17
N ASN A 190 -15.00 10.49 -0.03
CA ASN A 190 -13.96 11.48 0.23
C ASN A 190 -12.82 11.43 -0.80
N VAL A 191 -12.43 10.24 -1.24
CA VAL A 191 -11.42 10.06 -2.29
C VAL A 191 -11.92 10.60 -3.62
N VAL A 192 -13.15 10.23 -4.04
CA VAL A 192 -13.76 10.73 -5.29
C VAL A 192 -13.88 12.25 -5.25
N VAL A 193 -14.39 12.83 -4.17
CA VAL A 193 -14.51 14.29 -4.01
C VAL A 193 -13.15 14.98 -4.06
N THR A 194 -12.14 14.41 -3.40
CA THR A 194 -10.78 14.97 -3.41
C THR A 194 -10.20 14.94 -4.82
N LEU A 195 -10.33 13.82 -5.52
CA LEU A 195 -9.83 13.63 -6.88
C LEU A 195 -10.54 14.56 -7.89
N MET A 196 -11.86 14.70 -7.80
CA MET A 196 -12.64 15.61 -8.66
C MET A 196 -12.34 17.10 -8.45
N ARG A 197 -11.79 17.46 -7.28
CA ARG A 197 -11.32 18.83 -6.99
C ARG A 197 -9.91 19.11 -7.47
N MET A 198 -9.18 18.08 -7.91
CA MET A 198 -7.85 18.21 -8.48
C MET A 198 -7.95 18.42 -10.00
N LYS A 199 -6.91 19.02 -10.59
CA LYS A 199 -6.76 19.03 -12.04
C LYS A 199 -6.32 17.64 -12.47
N LEU A 200 -7.26 16.82 -12.92
CA LEU A 200 -7.00 15.48 -13.43
C LEU A 200 -6.05 15.58 -14.63
N GLN A 201 -4.85 15.02 -14.49
CA GLN A 201 -3.88 14.97 -15.59
C GLN A 201 -4.02 13.68 -16.41
N ASN A 202 -4.51 12.61 -15.78
CA ASN A 202 -4.54 11.26 -16.36
C ASN A 202 -5.96 10.74 -16.59
N SER A 203 -6.18 10.09 -17.74
CA SER A 203 -7.42 9.37 -18.07
C SER A 203 -7.71 8.20 -17.11
N SER A 204 -6.68 7.64 -16.47
CA SER A 204 -6.82 6.60 -15.46
C SER A 204 -7.64 7.04 -14.24
N ALA A 205 -7.55 8.32 -13.85
CA ALA A 205 -8.30 8.87 -12.73
C ALA A 205 -9.81 8.92 -13.03
N GLU A 206 -10.17 9.36 -14.23
CA GLU A 206 -11.56 9.36 -14.70
C GLU A 206 -12.12 7.94 -14.76
N PHE A 207 -11.36 7.00 -15.32
CA PHE A 207 -11.73 5.59 -15.39
C PHE A 207 -11.96 5.00 -14.00
N ALA A 208 -11.08 5.30 -13.04
CA ALA A 208 -11.19 4.83 -11.66
C ALA A 208 -12.45 5.38 -10.96
N VAL A 209 -12.77 6.67 -11.15
CA VAL A 209 -14.00 7.27 -10.62
C VAL A 209 -15.24 6.60 -11.20
N VAL A 210 -15.31 6.45 -12.53
CA VAL A 210 -16.47 5.84 -13.20
C VAL A 210 -16.64 4.37 -12.79
N GLY A 211 -15.54 3.61 -12.74
CA GLY A 211 -15.54 2.22 -12.28
C GLY A 211 -16.08 2.10 -10.85
N THR A 212 -15.62 2.98 -9.97
CA THR A 212 -16.06 3.00 -8.56
C THR A 212 -17.55 3.35 -8.43
N LEU A 213 -18.05 4.35 -9.16
CA LEU A 213 -19.47 4.72 -9.14
C LEU A 213 -20.40 3.59 -9.63
N ARG A 214 -19.87 2.73 -10.51
CA ARG A 214 -20.58 1.53 -10.98
C ARG A 214 -20.58 0.43 -9.93
N ALA A 215 -19.42 0.19 -9.29
CA ALA A 215 -19.25 -0.88 -8.31
C ALA A 215 -19.92 -0.56 -6.95
N VAL A 216 -19.92 0.71 -6.53
CA VAL A 216 -20.43 1.15 -5.23
C VAL A 216 -21.70 2.01 -5.42
N PRO A 217 -22.89 1.40 -5.47
CA PRO A 217 -24.14 2.12 -5.74
C PRO A 217 -24.55 3.09 -4.63
N GLN A 218 -23.97 2.97 -3.44
CA GLN A 218 -24.26 3.83 -2.28
C GLN A 218 -23.72 5.27 -2.45
N ILE A 219 -22.82 5.50 -3.40
CA ILE A 219 -22.24 6.83 -3.65
C ILE A 219 -23.25 7.74 -4.34
N ASP A 220 -23.35 9.01 -3.91
CA ASP A 220 -24.18 10.02 -4.59
C ASP A 220 -23.61 10.40 -5.97
N ARG A 221 -24.04 9.67 -6.99
CA ARG A 221 -23.72 9.93 -8.41
C ARG A 221 -24.13 11.34 -8.85
N GLY A 222 -25.23 11.87 -8.33
CA GLY A 222 -25.73 13.19 -8.67
C GLY A 222 -24.77 14.29 -8.21
N ALA A 223 -24.22 14.17 -7.00
CA ALA A 223 -23.19 15.08 -6.51
C ALA A 223 -21.93 15.06 -7.37
N VAL A 224 -21.45 13.87 -7.75
CA VAL A 224 -20.25 13.72 -8.59
C VAL A 224 -20.45 14.32 -9.98
N LEU A 225 -21.60 14.07 -10.62
CA LEU A 225 -21.93 14.66 -11.92
C LEU A 225 -22.04 16.19 -11.85
N ARG A 226 -22.59 16.74 -10.77
CA ARG A 226 -22.63 18.20 -10.57
C ARG A 226 -21.21 18.80 -10.51
N MET A 227 -20.29 18.16 -9.78
CA MET A 227 -18.89 18.58 -9.74
C MET A 227 -18.20 18.49 -11.10
N ALA A 228 -18.46 17.42 -11.88
CA ALA A 228 -17.90 17.27 -13.22
C ALA A 228 -18.44 18.33 -14.21
N SER A 229 -19.74 18.64 -14.10
CA SER A 229 -20.41 19.63 -14.96
C SER A 229 -20.11 21.10 -14.60
N SER A 230 -19.60 21.33 -13.39
CA SER A 230 -19.10 22.62 -12.93
C SER A 230 -17.58 22.54 -12.80
N PRO A 231 -16.83 22.43 -13.91
CA PRO A 231 -15.38 22.44 -13.85
C PRO A 231 -15.00 23.74 -13.15
N MET A 232 -14.29 23.63 -12.03
CA MET A 232 -13.99 24.79 -11.19
C MET A 232 -13.34 25.89 -12.05
N ARG A 233 -14.00 27.06 -12.08
CA ARG A 233 -13.36 28.35 -12.30
C ARG A 233 -12.22 28.56 -11.31
#